data_AF-A0A7X7E864-F1
#
_entry.id   AF-A0A7X7E864-F1
#
_cell.length_a   1.000
_cell.length_b   1.000
_cell.length_c   1.000
_cell.angle_alpha   90.00
_cell.angle_beta   90.00
_cell.angle_gamma   90.00
#
_symmetry.space_group_name_H-M   'P 1'
#
loop_
_entity.id
_entity.type
_entity.pdbx_description
1 polymer ?
#
loop_
_entity_poly.entity_id
_entity_poly.type
_entity_poly.pdbx_seq_one_letter_code
_entity_poly.pdbx_strand_id
1 'polypeptide(L)' 'KLYENGLINVIAGTYDNVVRTLMPLTIEWETLERGLDIMEETLAQVTEAL' A
#
# COMPACT_ATOMS: atom_id res chain seq x y z
N LYS A 1 3.27 5.12 7.72
CA LYS A 1 2.87 3.72 8.00
C LYS A 1 3.26 2.75 6.91
N LEU A 2 2.81 2.84 5.65
CA LEU A 2 3.20 1.84 4.61
C LEU A 2 4.73 1.66 4.48
N TYR A 3 5.48 2.75 4.34
CA TYR A 3 6.94 2.70 4.26
C TYR A 3 7.59 2.09 5.53
N GLU A 4 7.08 2.43 6.71
CA GLU A 4 7.54 1.90 8.00
C GLU A 4 7.23 0.40 8.14
N ASN A 5 6.11 -0.05 7.57
CA ASN A 5 5.67 -1.44 7.53
C ASN A 5 6.32 -2.23 6.38
N GLY A 6 7.23 -1.62 5.62
CA GLY A 6 8.03 -2.29 4.59
C GLY A 6 7.43 -2.27 3.18
N LEU A 7 6.41 -1.43 2.91
CA LEU A 7 5.82 -1.25 1.58
C LEU A 7 6.13 0.14 1.01
N ILE A 8 6.80 0.18 -0.14
CA ILE A 8 7.00 1.42 -0.90
C ILE A 8 5.75 1.69 -1.75
N ASN A 9 5.21 2.90 -1.66
CA ASN A 9 4.05 3.34 -2.45
C ASN A 9 4.30 4.73 -3.06
N VAL A 10 3.46 5.09 -4.04
CA VAL A 10 3.49 6.41 -4.69
C VAL A 10 2.11 7.05 -4.59
N ILE A 11 2.06 8.32 -4.20
CA ILE A 11 0.84 9.13 -4.18
C ILE A 11 0.50 9.66 -5.58
N ALA A 12 -0.77 10.03 -5.79
CA ALA A 12 -1.26 10.69 -7.00
C ALA A 12 -2.59 11.41 -6.76
N GLY A 13 -3.13 11.96 -7.84
CA GLY A 13 -4.35 12.76 -7.86
C GLY A 13 -4.03 14.24 -7.64
N THR A 14 -4.89 15.12 -8.16
CA THR A 14 -4.73 16.58 -8.01
C THR A 14 -4.67 17.02 -6.55
N TYR A 15 -5.25 16.23 -5.64
CA TYR A 15 -5.34 16.50 -4.21
C TYR A 15 -4.51 15.52 -3.37
N ASP A 16 -3.56 14.80 -3.97
CA ASP A 16 -2.67 13.83 -3.29
C ASP A 16 -3.42 12.76 -2.48
N ASN A 17 -4.66 12.46 -2.87
CA ASN A 17 -5.58 11.59 -2.14
C ASN A 17 -5.73 10.20 -2.77
N VAL A 18 -4.82 9.81 -3.68
CA VAL A 18 -4.81 8.50 -4.34
C VAL A 18 -3.53 7.74 -3.99
N VAL A 19 -3.68 6.54 -3.43
CA VAL A 19 -2.60 5.56 -3.27
C VAL A 19 -2.57 4.67 -4.51
N ARG A 20 -1.42 4.58 -5.19
CA ARG A 20 -1.28 3.77 -6.41
C ARG A 20 -0.67 2.39 -6.14
N THR A 21 -1.18 1.39 -6.86
CA THR A 21 -0.60 0.06 -7.00
C THR A 21 0.13 -0.05 -8.34
N LEU A 22 1.46 0.13 -8.33
CA LEU A 22 2.32 0.14 -9.52
C LEU A 22 3.53 -0.80 -9.35
N MET A 23 3.25 -2.05 -9.01
CA MET A 23 4.22 -3.13 -9.01
C MET A 23 4.60 -3.56 -10.45
N PRO A 24 5.80 -4.15 -10.67
CA PRO A 24 6.15 -4.74 -11.95
C PRO A 24 5.17 -5.83 -12.36
N LEU A 25 4.94 -6.00 -13.67
CA LEU A 25 4.12 -7.10 -14.19
C LEU A 25 4.72 -8.49 -13.94
N THR A 26 6.01 -8.54 -13.59
CA THR A 26 6.78 -9.75 -13.30
C THR A 26 6.98 -9.95 -11.78
N ILE A 27 6.19 -9.30 -10.93
CA ILE A 27 6.28 -9.49 -9.48
C ILE A 27 5.89 -10.93 -9.12
N GLU A 28 6.63 -11.55 -8.20
CA GLU A 28 6.26 -12.86 -7.65
C GLU A 28 4.95 -12.76 -6.87
N TRP A 29 4.12 -13.80 -6.95
CA TRP A 29 2.77 -13.80 -6.36
C TRP A 29 2.82 -13.57 -4.85
N GLU A 30 3.72 -14.25 -4.16
CA GLU A 30 3.88 -14.16 -2.71
C GLU A 30 4.34 -12.76 -2.27
N THR A 31 5.11 -12.06 -3.12
CA THR A 31 5.53 -10.68 -2.84
C THR A 31 4.37 -9.70 -3.03
N LEU A 32 3.56 -9.92 -4.07
CA LEU A 32 2.36 -9.13 -4.31
C LEU A 32 1.35 -9.27 -3.17
N GLU A 33 1.03 -10.51 -2.78
CA GLU A 33 0.11 -10.81 -1.66
C GLU A 33 0.56 -10.12 -0.38
N ARG A 34 1.83 -10.33 0.02
CA ARG A 34 2.39 -9.66 1.19
C ARG A 34 2.27 -8.14 1.13
N GLY A 35 2.47 -7.54 -0.05
CA GLY A 35 2.34 -6.11 -0.22
C GLY A 35 0.90 -5.61 -0.03
N LEU A 36 -0.08 -6.39 -0.50
CA LEU A 36 -1.50 -6.09 -0.32
C LEU A 36 -1.94 -6.28 1.14
N ASP A 37 -1.46 -7.33 1.81
CA ASP A 37 -1.72 -7.57 3.25
C ASP A 37 -1.23 -6.38 4.09
N ILE A 38 0.01 -5.92 3.86
CA ILE A 38 0.55 -4.72 4.53
C ILE A 38 -0.34 -3.51 4.27
N MET A 39 -0.85 -3.35 3.05
CA MET A 39 -1.71 -2.23 2.70
C MET A 39 -3.06 -2.28 3.44
N GLU A 40 -3.70 -3.45 3.51
CA GLU A 40 -4.95 -3.68 4.24
C GLU A 40 -4.79 -3.44 5.74
N GLU A 41 -3.81 -4.08 6.37
CA GLU A 41 -3.53 -3.91 7.80
C GLU A 41 -3.22 -2.45 8.14
N THR A 42 -2.43 -1.78 7.31
CA THR A 42 -2.08 -0.37 7.51
C THR A 42 -3.30 0.52 7.39
N LEU A 43 -4.19 0.24 6.43
CA LEU A 43 -5.42 1.00 6.25
C LEU A 43 -6.31 0.85 7.49
N ALA A 44 -6.53 -0.38 7.96
CA ALA A 44 -7.28 -0.65 9.19
C ALA A 44 -6.70 0.13 10.39
N GLN A 45 -5.38 0.11 10.58
CA GLN A 45 -4.71 0.85 11.66
C GLN A 45 -4.90 2.37 11.64
N VAL A 46 -5.19 2.97 10.47
CA VAL A 46 -5.38 4.43 10.36
C VAL A 46 -6.85 4.81 10.25
N THR A 47 -7.74 3.89 9.87
CA THR A 47 -9.18 4.14 9.79
C THR A 47 -9.94 3.72 11.04
N GLU A 48 -9.48 2.71 11.79
CA GLU A 48 -10.08 2.31 13.07
C GLU A 48 -9.81 3.31 14.20
N ALA A 49 -8.91 4.28 13.99
CA ALA A 49 -8.65 5.36 14.94
C ALA A 49 -9.73 6.48 14.91
N LEU A 50 -10.88 6.23 14.27
CA LEU A 50 -12.08 7.09 14.22
C LEU A 50 -13.23 6.45 14.99
#